data_AF-A0ABD3T287-F1
#
_entry.id   AF-A0ABD3T287-F1
#
_cell.length_a   1.000
_cell.length_b   1.000
_cell.length_c   1.000
_cell.angle_alpha   90.00
_cell.angle_beta   90.00
_cell.angle_gamma   90.00
#
_symmetry.space_group_name_H-M   'P 1'
#
loop_
_entity.id
_entity.type
_entity.pdbx_description
1 polymer ?
#
loop_
_entity_poly.entity_id
_entity_poly.type
_entity_poly.pdbx_seq_one_letter_code
_entity_poly.pdbx_strand_id
1 'polypeptide(L)'
;MATRGRTRSQLNEQAQLQEFIQESQEQTIEQDLLSGTSRKKGRRGTTKGISVQNQRRRTGKLEIVIHPRRKRVVGDNARHFKTEACVILKQYATLRYPYFKDIPFENKRKMWLAMKQKFDLQDNSQTKAVFFKQLNRQYRNRRHKLHSYYKDHKYDDNVLNQPPEGVELSDWELPINYFKSEEFRNISDRNSENQGKLKMRHTCGTKSIAHYCYEDRDTETGVEPTRTDTLKKTHFSTKKNDWVEKSGRLRGCGDGLKPPSKKGPNISEEMEKENEELRKKMSSCIEALESQANSQEVQVQTQVQDYLKNQFPAFFQNLGGAGHPQANVIV
;
A
#
# COMPACT_ATOMS: atom_id res chain seq x y z
N MET A 1 44.54 -23.09 -34.19
CA MET A 1 43.57 -22.50 -33.25
C MET A 1 43.07 -23.61 -32.33
N ALA A 2 43.48 -23.60 -31.06
CA ALA A 2 43.26 -24.72 -30.15
C ALA A 2 41.82 -24.72 -29.58
N THR A 3 41.05 -25.76 -29.89
CA THR A 3 39.79 -26.10 -29.23
C THR A 3 40.07 -26.60 -27.82
N ARG A 4 39.77 -25.78 -26.80
CA ARG A 4 39.88 -26.18 -25.39
C ARG A 4 38.80 -27.22 -25.09
N GLY A 5 39.21 -28.48 -24.94
CA GLY A 5 38.36 -29.57 -24.46
C GLY A 5 37.93 -29.32 -23.01
N ARG A 6 36.64 -29.54 -22.74
CA ARG A 6 36.04 -29.42 -21.41
C ARG A 6 36.64 -30.49 -20.49
N THR A 7 37.19 -30.09 -19.35
CA THR A 7 37.88 -31.03 -18.44
C THR A 7 36.89 -31.97 -17.74
N ARG A 8 37.35 -33.19 -17.41
CA ARG A 8 36.52 -34.25 -16.80
C ARG A 8 35.83 -33.82 -15.49
N SER A 9 36.38 -32.85 -14.75
CA SER A 9 35.73 -32.31 -13.55
C SER A 9 34.52 -31.41 -13.88
N GLN A 10 34.56 -30.66 -14.98
CA GLN A 10 33.44 -29.82 -15.41
C GLN A 10 32.25 -30.65 -15.91
N LEU A 11 32.51 -31.82 -16.50
CA LEU A 11 31.45 -32.76 -16.87
C LEU A 11 30.82 -33.42 -15.63
N ASN A 12 31.62 -33.70 -14.60
CA ASN A 12 31.13 -34.29 -13.35
C ASN A 12 30.28 -33.30 -12.53
N GLU A 13 30.68 -32.02 -12.46
CA GLU A 13 29.89 -30.97 -11.83
C GLU A 13 28.56 -30.72 -12.57
N GLN A 14 28.55 -30.79 -13.91
CA GLN A 14 27.31 -30.66 -14.66
C GLN A 14 26.36 -31.86 -14.46
N ALA A 15 26.90 -33.07 -14.32
CA ALA A 15 26.10 -34.25 -14.01
C ALA A 15 25.47 -34.16 -12.61
N GLN A 16 26.26 -33.76 -11.61
CA GLN A 16 25.77 -33.57 -10.23
C GLN A 16 24.70 -32.48 -10.13
N LEU A 17 24.84 -31.39 -10.89
CA LEU A 17 23.82 -30.35 -10.96
C LEU A 17 22.53 -30.82 -11.64
N GLN A 18 22.62 -31.68 -12.65
CA GLN A 18 21.42 -32.27 -13.28
C GLN A 18 20.69 -33.23 -12.35
N GLU A 19 21.43 -34.06 -11.62
CA GLU A 19 20.88 -35.00 -10.65
C GLU A 19 20.15 -34.26 -9.52
N PHE A 20 20.76 -33.19 -8.98
CA PHE A 20 20.13 -32.33 -7.97
C PHE A 20 18.86 -31.64 -8.48
N ILE A 21 18.83 -31.19 -9.73
CA ILE A 21 17.64 -30.59 -10.35
C ILE A 21 16.54 -31.65 -10.50
N GLN A 22 16.90 -32.88 -10.84
CA GLN A 22 15.94 -33.95 -11.04
C GLN A 22 15.32 -34.44 -9.72
N GLU A 23 16.15 -34.64 -8.69
CA GLU A 23 15.66 -34.96 -7.33
C GLU A 23 14.76 -33.85 -6.78
N SER A 24 15.12 -32.58 -7.01
CA SER A 24 14.29 -31.44 -6.60
C SER A 24 12.93 -31.42 -7.31
N GLN A 25 12.87 -31.85 -8.58
CA GLN A 25 11.62 -31.96 -9.34
C GLN A 25 10.77 -33.14 -8.85
N GLU A 26 11.37 -34.28 -8.56
CA GLU A 26 10.68 -35.46 -8.04
C GLU A 26 10.08 -35.23 -6.64
N GLN A 27 10.82 -34.56 -5.75
CA GLN A 27 10.29 -34.15 -4.44
C GLN A 27 9.11 -33.18 -4.54
N THR A 28 9.11 -32.30 -5.55
CA THR A 28 7.98 -31.39 -5.81
C THR A 28 6.75 -32.15 -6.31
N ILE A 29 6.95 -33.18 -7.15
CA ILE A 29 5.87 -34.03 -7.68
C ILE A 29 5.25 -34.88 -6.56
N GLU A 30 6.06 -35.45 -5.66
CA GLU A 30 5.53 -36.20 -4.51
C GLU A 30 4.73 -35.32 -3.54
N GLN A 31 5.20 -34.09 -3.27
CA GLN A 31 4.43 -33.14 -2.45
C GLN A 31 3.09 -32.74 -3.09
N ASP A 32 3.04 -32.63 -4.43
CA ASP A 32 1.80 -32.36 -5.16
C ASP A 32 0.84 -33.57 -5.15
N LEU A 33 1.35 -34.80 -5.21
CA LEU A 33 0.53 -36.03 -5.14
C LEU A 33 -0.06 -36.27 -3.73
N LEU A 34 0.67 -35.92 -2.66
CA LEU A 34 0.21 -36.06 -1.27
C LEU A 34 -0.85 -35.00 -0.88
N SER A 35 -0.99 -33.92 -1.65
CA SER A 35 -1.94 -32.81 -1.39
C SER A 35 -3.34 -33.01 -2.01
N GLY A 36 -3.64 -34.23 -2.49
CA GLY A 36 -4.84 -34.62 -3.24
C GLY A 36 -6.18 -34.44 -2.51
N THR A 37 -6.55 -33.21 -2.19
CA THR A 37 -7.92 -32.83 -1.88
C THR A 37 -8.71 -32.83 -3.19
N SER A 38 -9.77 -33.64 -3.24
CA SER A 38 -10.68 -33.72 -4.37
C SER A 38 -11.14 -32.32 -4.79
N ARG A 39 -10.72 -31.87 -5.98
CA ARG A 39 -11.09 -30.55 -6.52
C ARG A 39 -12.59 -30.49 -6.77
N LYS A 40 -13.33 -29.97 -5.80
CA LYS A 40 -14.73 -29.57 -6.00
C LYS A 40 -14.78 -28.54 -7.13
N LYS A 41 -15.46 -28.89 -8.23
CA LYS A 41 -15.69 -28.01 -9.38
C LYS A 41 -16.29 -26.67 -8.90
N GLY A 42 -15.61 -25.56 -9.18
CA GLY A 42 -16.27 -24.28 -9.51
C GLY A 42 -16.36 -23.16 -8.45
N ARG A 43 -15.56 -23.14 -7.38
CA ARG A 43 -15.39 -21.89 -6.60
C ARG A 43 -14.19 -21.10 -7.11
N ARG A 44 -14.39 -19.81 -7.41
CA ARG A 44 -13.29 -18.91 -7.81
C ARG A 44 -12.36 -18.74 -6.59
N GLY A 45 -11.15 -19.28 -6.68
CA GLY A 45 -10.14 -19.17 -5.62
C GLY A 45 -9.68 -17.73 -5.37
N THR A 46 -8.79 -17.56 -4.39
CA THR A 46 -8.24 -16.26 -4.01
C THR A 46 -7.64 -15.51 -5.20
N THR A 47 -7.94 -14.21 -5.34
CA THR A 47 -7.37 -13.39 -6.40
C THR A 47 -5.84 -13.29 -6.30
N LYS A 48 -5.14 -13.73 -7.35
CA LYS A 48 -3.67 -13.71 -7.46
C LYS A 48 -3.10 -12.57 -8.32
N GLY A 49 -3.92 -11.61 -8.76
CA GLY A 49 -3.46 -10.48 -9.60
C GLY A 49 -3.09 -10.84 -11.06
N ILE A 50 -3.31 -12.08 -11.49
CA ILE A 50 -2.95 -12.59 -12.84
C ILE A 50 -3.46 -11.69 -13.96
N SER A 51 -4.71 -11.23 -13.86
CA SER A 51 -5.30 -10.35 -14.88
C SER A 51 -4.56 -9.02 -15.02
N VAL A 52 -4.09 -8.43 -13.91
CA VAL A 52 -3.30 -7.19 -13.93
C VAL A 52 -1.93 -7.46 -14.53
N GLN A 53 -1.31 -8.58 -14.17
CA GLN A 53 -0.02 -8.98 -14.73
C GLN A 53 -0.08 -9.19 -16.25
N ASN A 54 -1.12 -9.87 -16.74
CA ASN A 54 -1.33 -10.09 -18.17
C ASN A 54 -1.57 -8.79 -18.93
N GLN A 55 -2.34 -7.85 -18.35
CA GLN A 55 -2.55 -6.55 -18.97
C GLN A 55 -1.23 -5.77 -19.07
N ARG A 56 -0.43 -5.78 -17.99
CA ARG A 56 0.88 -5.11 -17.98
C ARG A 56 1.88 -5.67 -18.98
N ARG A 57 1.84 -6.98 -19.25
CA ARG A 57 2.68 -7.60 -20.28
C ARG A 57 2.38 -7.05 -21.68
N ARG A 58 1.16 -6.56 -21.92
CA ARG A 58 0.73 -6.00 -23.21
C ARG A 58 0.97 -4.51 -23.32
N THR A 59 0.61 -3.74 -22.29
CA THR A 59 0.54 -2.27 -22.36
C THR A 59 1.56 -1.56 -21.47
N GLY A 60 2.41 -2.29 -20.75
CA GLY A 60 3.32 -1.71 -19.76
C GLY A 60 2.60 -1.28 -18.48
N LYS A 61 2.90 -0.10 -17.94
CA LYS A 61 2.22 0.43 -16.76
C LYS A 61 0.78 0.82 -17.11
N LEU A 62 -0.15 0.49 -16.22
CA LEU A 62 -1.56 0.81 -16.44
C LEU A 62 -1.87 2.24 -16.01
N GLU A 63 -2.42 3.04 -16.91
CA GLU A 63 -2.86 4.40 -16.62
C GLU A 63 -4.02 4.39 -15.60
N ILE A 64 -3.99 5.37 -14.69
CA ILE A 64 -5.02 5.54 -13.65
C ILE A 64 -5.61 6.94 -13.71
N VAL A 65 -6.93 6.99 -13.89
CA VAL A 65 -7.68 8.23 -13.80
C VAL A 65 -8.21 8.41 -12.39
N ILE A 66 -7.89 9.54 -11.76
CA ILE A 66 -8.51 9.96 -10.50
C ILE A 66 -9.58 10.99 -10.81
N HIS A 67 -10.79 10.72 -10.35
CA HIS A 67 -11.89 11.64 -10.47
C HIS A 67 -11.60 12.95 -9.70
N PRO A 68 -11.69 14.13 -10.34
CA PRO A 68 -11.25 15.40 -9.75
C PRO A 68 -12.05 15.77 -8.50
N ARG A 69 -13.38 15.77 -8.60
CA ARG A 69 -14.27 16.11 -7.48
C ARG A 69 -14.35 15.03 -6.40
N ARG A 70 -14.58 13.77 -6.79
CA ARG A 70 -14.89 12.68 -5.85
C ARG A 70 -13.66 11.95 -5.30
N LYS A 71 -12.45 12.25 -5.80
CA LYS A 71 -11.16 11.68 -5.35
C LYS A 71 -11.21 10.16 -5.26
N ARG A 72 -11.64 9.52 -6.35
CA ARG A 72 -11.71 8.05 -6.51
C ARG A 72 -11.11 7.66 -7.83
N VAL A 73 -10.49 6.49 -7.87
CA VAL A 73 -10.01 5.89 -9.11
C VAL A 73 -11.20 5.48 -9.98
N VAL A 74 -11.19 5.96 -11.21
CA VAL A 74 -12.21 5.74 -12.25
C VAL A 74 -11.59 5.32 -13.58
N GLY A 75 -12.42 5.07 -14.60
CA GLY A 75 -12.01 4.53 -15.89
C GLY A 75 -11.84 3.02 -15.92
N ASP A 76 -11.28 2.50 -17.01
CA ASP A 76 -11.23 1.06 -17.33
C ASP A 76 -10.33 0.28 -16.39
N ASN A 77 -9.17 0.86 -16.04
CA ASN A 77 -8.20 0.25 -15.15
C ASN A 77 -8.61 0.31 -13.67
N ALA A 78 -9.74 0.96 -13.32
CA ALA A 78 -10.17 1.08 -11.92
C ALA A 78 -10.44 -0.27 -11.25
N ARG A 79 -10.91 -1.26 -12.01
CA ARG A 79 -11.10 -2.62 -11.50
C ARG A 79 -9.76 -3.31 -11.21
N HIS A 80 -8.81 -3.17 -12.12
CA HIS A 80 -7.45 -3.70 -11.97
C HIS A 80 -6.77 -3.06 -10.76
N PHE A 81 -6.86 -1.74 -10.61
CA PHE A 81 -6.37 -1.00 -9.45
C PHE A 81 -6.94 -1.53 -8.13
N LYS A 82 -8.26 -1.65 -8.01
CA LYS A 82 -8.90 -2.14 -6.78
C LYS A 82 -8.48 -3.57 -6.45
N THR A 83 -8.30 -4.40 -7.47
CA THR A 83 -7.90 -5.80 -7.35
C THR A 83 -6.46 -5.89 -6.87
N GLU A 84 -5.56 -5.17 -7.50
CA GLU A 84 -4.14 -5.16 -7.17
C GLU A 84 -3.88 -4.58 -5.78
N ALA A 85 -4.58 -3.50 -5.43
CA ALA A 85 -4.54 -2.95 -4.07
C ALA A 85 -4.95 -4.00 -3.02
N CYS A 86 -5.87 -4.92 -3.35
CA CYS A 86 -6.24 -6.01 -2.44
C CYS A 86 -5.14 -7.07 -2.31
N VAL A 87 -4.44 -7.40 -3.40
CA VAL A 87 -3.31 -8.35 -3.40
C VAL A 87 -2.16 -7.78 -2.59
N ILE A 88 -1.73 -6.55 -2.89
CA ILE A 88 -0.67 -5.84 -2.18
C ILE A 88 -1.00 -5.70 -0.69
N LEU A 89 -2.25 -5.35 -0.35
CA LEU A 89 -2.68 -5.26 1.04
C LEU A 89 -2.52 -6.60 1.77
N LYS A 90 -2.87 -7.73 1.14
CA LYS A 90 -2.72 -9.05 1.78
C LYS A 90 -1.26 -9.39 2.04
N GLN A 91 -0.36 -8.96 1.17
CA GLN A 91 1.07 -9.23 1.28
C GLN A 91 1.76 -8.43 2.39
N TYR A 92 1.37 -7.17 2.59
CA TYR A 92 2.08 -6.25 3.50
C TYR A 92 1.29 -5.82 4.74
N ALA A 93 -0.01 -6.13 4.82
CA ALA A 93 -0.84 -5.86 6.01
C ALA A 93 -1.12 -7.18 6.76
N THR A 94 -0.41 -7.37 7.85
CA THR A 94 -0.66 -8.46 8.81
C THR A 94 -1.99 -8.22 9.54
N LEU A 95 -2.62 -9.29 10.02
CA LEU A 95 -3.88 -9.20 10.77
C LEU A 95 -3.71 -8.72 12.21
N ARG A 96 -2.46 -8.48 12.63
CA ARG A 96 -2.06 -7.97 13.95
C ARG A 96 -2.66 -6.61 14.30
N TYR A 97 -2.88 -5.75 13.30
CA TYR A 97 -3.30 -4.37 13.52
C TYR A 97 -4.82 -4.22 13.47
N PRO A 98 -5.51 -3.76 14.53
CA PRO A 98 -6.96 -3.58 14.49
C PRO A 98 -7.40 -2.59 13.40
N TYR A 99 -6.67 -1.48 13.27
CA TYR A 99 -6.98 -0.41 12.32
C TYR A 99 -5.86 -0.23 11.28
N PHE A 100 -6.25 0.19 10.07
CA PHE A 100 -5.28 0.45 8.99
C PHE A 100 -4.27 1.55 9.34
N LYS A 101 -4.65 2.50 10.19
CA LYS A 101 -3.77 3.56 10.67
C LYS A 101 -2.61 3.01 11.51
N ASP A 102 -2.82 1.90 12.21
CA ASP A 102 -1.81 1.30 13.09
C ASP A 102 -0.76 0.47 12.32
N ILE A 103 -0.97 0.25 11.02
CA ILE A 103 0.00 -0.45 10.18
C ILE A 103 1.28 0.42 10.08
N PRO A 104 2.48 -0.15 10.30
CA PRO A 104 3.74 0.56 10.22
C PRO A 104 3.91 1.31 8.92
N PHE A 105 4.55 2.49 9.00
CA PHE A 105 4.83 3.33 7.84
C PHE A 105 5.61 2.57 6.77
N GLU A 106 6.62 1.77 7.16
CA GLU A 106 7.42 0.99 6.22
C GLU A 106 6.58 0.00 5.40
N ASN A 107 5.56 -0.61 6.00
CA ASN A 107 4.64 -1.50 5.28
C ASN A 107 3.74 -0.68 4.32
N LYS A 108 3.24 0.48 4.75
CA LYS A 108 2.48 1.39 3.88
C LYS A 108 3.33 1.88 2.70
N ARG A 109 4.62 2.17 2.92
CA ARG A 109 5.59 2.56 1.91
C ARG A 109 5.83 1.44 0.91
N LYS A 110 6.05 0.20 1.35
CA LYS A 110 6.15 -0.99 0.48
C LYS A 110 4.90 -1.17 -0.39
N MET A 111 3.71 -0.98 0.18
CA MET A 111 2.46 -1.03 -0.59
C MET A 111 2.41 0.04 -1.69
N TRP A 112 2.82 1.28 -1.38
CA TRP A 112 2.87 2.37 -2.36
C TRP A 112 3.85 2.08 -3.50
N LEU A 113 5.07 1.63 -3.18
CA LEU A 113 6.10 1.29 -4.16
C LEU A 113 5.65 0.15 -5.08
N ALA A 114 5.07 -0.91 -4.52
CA ALA A 114 4.53 -2.03 -5.28
C ALA A 114 3.42 -1.59 -6.25
N MET A 115 2.60 -0.62 -5.85
CA MET A 115 1.54 -0.08 -6.70
C MET A 115 2.11 0.78 -7.85
N LYS A 116 3.09 1.64 -7.56
CA LYS A 116 3.76 2.53 -8.53
C LYS A 116 4.57 1.75 -9.59
N GLN A 117 4.98 0.53 -9.26
CA GLN A 117 5.60 -0.38 -10.23
C GLN A 117 4.58 -0.90 -11.26
N LYS A 118 3.31 -1.05 -10.87
CA LYS A 118 2.26 -1.69 -11.67
C LYS A 118 1.38 -0.71 -12.44
N PHE A 119 1.17 0.47 -11.87
CA PHE A 119 0.33 1.53 -12.43
C PHE A 119 1.14 2.79 -12.65
N ASP A 120 0.73 3.58 -13.63
CA ASP A 120 1.25 4.93 -13.80
C ASP A 120 0.57 5.86 -12.79
N LEU A 121 1.26 6.11 -11.69
CA LEU A 121 0.78 6.91 -10.57
C LEU A 121 1.69 8.10 -10.37
N GLN A 122 1.10 9.29 -10.46
CA GLN A 122 1.81 10.53 -10.14
C GLN A 122 2.18 10.56 -8.66
N ASP A 123 3.40 11.00 -8.37
CA ASP A 123 3.93 11.07 -7.01
C ASP A 123 3.51 12.37 -6.30
N ASN A 124 2.21 12.60 -6.21
CA ASN A 124 1.63 13.75 -5.53
C ASN A 124 0.78 13.34 -4.32
N SER A 125 0.56 14.29 -3.40
CA SER A 125 -0.17 14.03 -2.15
C SER A 125 -1.60 13.53 -2.42
N GLN A 126 -2.27 14.06 -3.44
CA GLN A 126 -3.63 13.65 -3.80
C GLN A 126 -3.71 12.16 -4.22
N THR A 127 -2.80 11.70 -5.06
CA THR A 127 -2.76 10.31 -5.55
C THR A 127 -2.48 9.36 -4.40
N LYS A 128 -1.52 9.69 -3.53
CA LYS A 128 -1.23 8.94 -2.30
C LYS A 128 -2.46 8.86 -1.40
N ALA A 129 -3.12 9.98 -1.15
CA ALA A 129 -4.32 10.03 -0.31
C ALA A 129 -5.45 9.14 -0.87
N VAL A 130 -5.68 9.16 -2.19
CA VAL A 130 -6.67 8.29 -2.86
C VAL A 130 -6.28 6.81 -2.73
N PHE A 131 -5.01 6.49 -2.92
CA PHE A 131 -4.48 5.14 -2.79
C PHE A 131 -4.65 4.59 -1.37
N PHE A 132 -4.17 5.29 -0.35
CA PHE A 132 -4.28 4.85 1.05
C PHE A 132 -5.73 4.78 1.52
N LYS A 133 -6.59 5.69 1.05
CA LYS A 133 -8.04 5.60 1.30
C LYS A 133 -8.66 4.36 0.68
N GLN A 134 -8.20 3.95 -0.51
CA GLN A 134 -8.64 2.71 -1.14
C GLN A 134 -8.12 1.48 -0.39
N LEU A 135 -6.87 1.46 0.06
CA LEU A 135 -6.31 0.39 0.88
C LEU A 135 -7.04 0.24 2.22
N ASN A 136 -7.30 1.33 2.93
CA ASN A 136 -8.07 1.33 4.17
C ASN A 136 -9.47 0.71 3.97
N ARG A 137 -10.15 1.04 2.86
CA ARG A 137 -11.42 0.40 2.51
C ARG A 137 -11.27 -1.11 2.31
N GLN A 138 -10.23 -1.54 1.59
CA GLN A 138 -9.97 -2.97 1.40
C GLN A 138 -9.63 -3.68 2.71
N TYR A 139 -8.92 -3.02 3.62
CA TYR A 139 -8.59 -3.54 4.94
C TYR A 139 -9.83 -3.77 5.79
N ARG A 140 -10.72 -2.78 5.87
CA ARG A 140 -12.02 -2.91 6.53
C ARG A 140 -12.87 -4.01 5.92
N ASN A 141 -12.89 -4.12 4.59
CA ASN A 141 -13.63 -5.19 3.89
C ASN A 141 -13.05 -6.58 4.20
N ARG A 142 -11.71 -6.73 4.23
CA ARG A 142 -11.04 -7.98 4.63
C ARG A 142 -11.45 -8.37 6.06
N ARG A 143 -11.36 -7.43 7.00
CA ARG A 143 -11.74 -7.64 8.40
C ARG A 143 -13.22 -7.96 8.57
N HIS A 144 -14.10 -7.30 7.81
CA HIS A 144 -15.52 -7.63 7.78
C HIS A 144 -15.76 -9.07 7.34
N LYS A 145 -15.09 -9.54 6.28
CA LYS A 145 -15.20 -10.94 5.83
C LYS A 145 -14.72 -11.93 6.88
N LEU A 146 -13.62 -11.63 7.57
CA LEU A 146 -13.12 -12.43 8.68
C LEU A 146 -14.11 -12.48 9.83
N HIS A 147 -14.72 -11.34 10.19
CA HIS A 147 -15.75 -11.29 11.21
C HIS A 147 -17.02 -12.05 10.81
N SER A 148 -17.45 -11.94 9.55
CA SER A 148 -18.57 -12.74 9.03
C SER A 148 -18.29 -14.23 9.15
N TYR A 149 -17.11 -14.68 8.72
CA TYR A 149 -16.70 -16.08 8.87
C TYR A 149 -16.71 -16.52 10.34
N TYR A 150 -16.16 -15.71 11.25
CA TYR A 150 -16.20 -15.99 12.68
C TYR A 150 -17.64 -16.08 13.22
N LYS A 151 -18.54 -15.19 12.79
CA LYS A 151 -19.96 -15.23 13.19
C LYS A 151 -20.65 -16.51 12.72
N ASP A 152 -20.35 -16.96 11.50
CA ASP A 152 -20.94 -18.18 10.93
C ASP A 152 -20.50 -19.45 11.68
N HIS A 153 -19.32 -19.43 12.31
CA HIS A 153 -18.74 -20.55 13.07
C HIS A 153 -18.65 -20.27 14.58
N LYS A 154 -19.38 -19.28 15.09
CA LYS A 154 -19.24 -18.81 16.48
C LYS A 154 -19.52 -19.90 17.52
N TYR A 155 -20.38 -20.87 17.17
CA TYR A 155 -20.78 -21.99 18.03
C TYR A 155 -19.92 -23.24 17.84
N ASP A 156 -18.93 -23.19 16.95
CA ASP A 156 -17.96 -24.27 16.79
C ASP A 156 -16.78 -24.02 17.74
N ASP A 157 -16.59 -24.94 18.69
CA ASP A 157 -15.47 -24.88 19.65
C ASP A 157 -14.10 -24.91 18.93
N ASN A 158 -14.06 -25.39 17.69
CA ASN A 158 -12.85 -25.46 16.87
C ASN A 158 -12.61 -24.24 15.97
N VAL A 159 -13.37 -23.14 16.10
CA VAL A 159 -13.22 -21.97 15.21
C VAL A 159 -11.80 -21.38 15.19
N LEU A 160 -11.04 -21.52 16.30
CA LEU A 160 -9.63 -21.13 16.39
C LEU A 160 -8.71 -22.01 15.54
N ASN A 161 -9.05 -23.29 15.40
CA ASN A 161 -8.27 -24.28 14.64
C ASN A 161 -8.69 -24.37 13.16
N GLN A 162 -9.71 -23.62 12.76
CA GLN A 162 -10.27 -23.60 11.39
C GLN A 162 -10.18 -22.19 10.76
N PRO A 163 -8.97 -21.68 10.49
CA PRO A 163 -8.82 -20.38 9.84
C PRO A 163 -9.39 -20.40 8.41
N PRO A 164 -9.91 -19.26 7.92
CA PRO A 164 -10.27 -19.11 6.51
C PRO A 164 -9.09 -19.37 5.57
N GLU A 165 -9.38 -19.83 4.35
CA GLU A 165 -8.36 -20.05 3.32
C GLU A 165 -7.45 -18.82 3.12
N GLY A 166 -6.13 -19.03 3.25
CA GLY A 166 -5.12 -17.98 3.10
C GLY A 166 -4.91 -17.10 4.33
N VAL A 167 -5.35 -17.55 5.51
CA VAL A 167 -4.98 -17.01 6.82
C VAL A 167 -4.22 -18.08 7.59
N GLU A 168 -3.06 -17.74 8.13
CA GLU A 168 -2.27 -18.64 8.98
C GLU A 168 -2.96 -18.80 10.35
N LEU A 169 -2.81 -19.96 11.00
CA LEU A 169 -3.40 -20.19 12.33
C LEU A 169 -2.92 -19.16 13.35
N SER A 170 -1.61 -18.87 13.36
CA SER A 170 -1.00 -17.87 14.27
C SER A 170 -1.63 -16.48 14.11
N ASP A 171 -1.88 -16.08 12.87
CA ASP A 171 -2.50 -14.80 12.51
C ASP A 171 -4.02 -14.77 12.74
N TRP A 172 -4.67 -15.92 12.92
CA TRP A 172 -6.13 -16.04 13.08
C TRP A 172 -6.61 -15.79 14.51
N GLU A 173 -5.79 -16.09 15.51
CA GLU A 173 -6.12 -15.84 16.91
C GLU A 173 -6.29 -14.33 17.19
N LEU A 174 -5.40 -13.50 16.62
CA LEU A 174 -5.40 -12.05 16.78
C LEU A 174 -6.75 -11.37 16.42
N PRO A 175 -7.33 -11.58 15.23
CA PRO A 175 -8.61 -11.00 14.88
C PRO A 175 -9.77 -11.55 15.71
N ILE A 176 -9.74 -12.83 16.13
CA ILE A 176 -10.77 -13.40 17.02
C ILE A 176 -10.77 -12.69 18.38
N ASN A 177 -9.60 -12.53 19.00
CA ASN A 177 -9.46 -11.84 20.28
C ASN A 177 -9.99 -10.40 20.18
N TYR A 178 -9.70 -9.71 19.08
CA TYR A 178 -10.30 -8.41 18.80
C TYR A 178 -11.83 -8.47 18.63
N PHE A 179 -12.38 -9.46 17.93
CA PHE A 179 -13.83 -9.56 17.74
C PHE A 179 -14.58 -9.86 19.06
N LYS A 180 -13.92 -10.56 20.00
CA LYS A 180 -14.47 -10.83 21.33
C LYS A 180 -14.42 -9.60 22.25
N SER A 181 -13.53 -8.64 21.98
CA SER A 181 -13.37 -7.42 22.77
C SER A 181 -14.67 -6.61 22.90
N GLU A 182 -14.84 -5.97 24.05
CA GLU A 182 -16.01 -5.12 24.33
C GLU A 182 -16.06 -3.90 23.40
N GLU A 183 -14.90 -3.28 23.13
CA GLU A 183 -14.79 -2.14 22.22
C GLU A 183 -15.37 -2.47 20.84
N PHE A 184 -14.98 -3.60 20.26
CA PHE A 184 -15.47 -4.01 18.95
C PHE A 184 -16.96 -4.35 18.99
N ARG A 185 -17.43 -5.04 20.03
CA ARG A 185 -18.84 -5.41 20.19
C ARG A 185 -19.75 -4.18 20.21
N ASN A 186 -19.39 -3.19 21.02
CA ASN A 186 -20.11 -1.91 21.11
C ASN A 186 -20.18 -1.18 19.76
N ILE A 187 -19.10 -1.22 18.98
CA ILE A 187 -19.08 -0.65 17.62
C ILE A 187 -19.93 -1.47 16.66
N SER A 188 -19.84 -2.79 16.71
CA SER A 188 -20.56 -3.73 15.85
C SER A 188 -22.08 -3.64 16.07
N ASP A 189 -22.54 -3.56 17.31
CA ASP A 189 -23.96 -3.51 17.66
C ASP A 189 -24.57 -2.18 17.21
N ARG A 190 -23.91 -1.06 17.52
CA ARG A 190 -24.30 0.27 17.02
C ARG A 190 -24.37 0.32 15.49
N ASN A 191 -23.39 -0.27 14.80
CA ASN A 191 -23.38 -0.31 13.34
C ASN A 191 -24.51 -1.19 12.78
N SER A 192 -24.83 -2.29 13.46
CA SER A 192 -25.93 -3.19 13.09
C SER A 192 -27.29 -2.50 13.24
N GLU A 193 -27.51 -1.78 14.34
CA GLU A 193 -28.70 -0.95 14.54
C GLU A 193 -28.82 0.16 13.49
N ASN A 194 -27.72 0.87 13.20
CA ASN A 194 -27.69 1.90 12.17
C ASN A 194 -28.00 1.33 10.79
N GLN A 195 -27.50 0.13 10.49
CA GLN A 195 -27.80 -0.56 9.24
C GLN A 195 -29.26 -1.02 9.17
N GLY A 196 -29.87 -1.42 10.29
CA GLY A 196 -31.30 -1.69 10.38
C GLY A 196 -32.19 -0.47 10.09
N LYS A 197 -31.69 0.74 10.36
CA LYS A 197 -32.37 2.01 10.06
C LYS A 197 -32.17 2.49 8.61
N LEU A 198 -31.35 1.81 7.80
CA LEU A 198 -31.07 2.21 6.43
C LEU A 198 -32.27 1.92 5.52
N LYS A 199 -33.00 2.98 5.15
CA LYS A 199 -34.21 2.94 4.31
C LYS A 199 -33.98 2.99 2.80
N MET A 200 -32.75 3.13 2.32
CA MET A 200 -32.48 3.16 0.88
C MET A 200 -31.19 2.43 0.60
N ARG A 201 -31.29 1.23 0.03
CA ARG A 201 -30.11 0.47 -0.39
C ARG A 201 -29.63 0.95 -1.75
N HIS A 202 -28.32 1.12 -1.86
CA HIS A 202 -27.66 1.43 -3.12
C HIS A 202 -27.68 0.22 -4.07
N THR A 203 -28.05 0.42 -5.34
CA THR A 203 -28.18 -0.69 -6.31
C THR A 203 -27.15 -0.70 -7.44
N CYS A 204 -26.14 0.17 -7.41
CA CYS A 204 -25.17 0.34 -8.50
C CYS A 204 -24.12 -0.78 -8.62
N GLY A 205 -24.39 -1.94 -8.04
CA GLY A 205 -23.56 -3.13 -8.11
C GLY A 205 -22.09 -2.87 -7.74
N THR A 206 -21.18 -3.40 -8.56
CA THR A 206 -19.72 -3.33 -8.34
C THR A 206 -19.08 -1.99 -8.68
N LYS A 207 -19.78 -1.11 -9.41
CA LYS A 207 -19.29 0.22 -9.77
C LYS A 207 -19.68 1.21 -8.66
N SER A 208 -18.75 2.11 -8.33
CA SER A 208 -19.06 3.18 -7.36
C SER A 208 -19.85 4.29 -8.04
N ILE A 209 -20.64 5.07 -7.29
CA ILE A 209 -21.30 6.29 -7.80
C ILE A 209 -20.32 7.18 -8.57
N ALA A 210 -19.10 7.39 -8.05
CA ALA A 210 -18.09 8.19 -8.75
C ALA A 210 -17.67 7.61 -10.12
N HIS A 211 -17.75 6.29 -10.28
CA HIS A 211 -17.45 5.64 -11.55
C HIS A 211 -18.59 5.88 -12.54
N TYR A 212 -19.85 5.75 -12.08
CA TYR A 212 -21.02 6.08 -12.89
C TYR A 212 -21.02 7.54 -13.35
N CYS A 213 -20.83 8.49 -12.45
CA CYS A 213 -20.82 9.90 -12.85
C CYS A 213 -19.68 10.24 -13.81
N TYR A 214 -18.58 9.48 -13.78
CA TYR A 214 -17.49 9.65 -14.73
C TYR A 214 -17.78 9.03 -16.09
N GLU A 215 -18.43 7.86 -16.13
CA GLU A 215 -18.83 7.20 -17.38
C GLU A 215 -20.00 7.92 -18.07
N ASP A 216 -20.93 8.46 -17.28
CA ASP A 216 -22.17 9.12 -17.76
C ASP A 216 -22.01 10.62 -17.97
N ARG A 217 -20.78 11.13 -17.93
CA ARG A 217 -20.51 12.52 -18.29
C ARG A 217 -20.78 12.72 -19.77
N ASP A 218 -21.20 13.92 -20.13
CA ASP A 218 -21.28 14.33 -21.53
C ASP A 218 -19.86 14.26 -22.14
N THR A 219 -19.75 13.61 -23.30
CA THR A 219 -18.47 13.42 -24.00
C THR A 219 -17.92 14.72 -24.57
N GLU A 220 -18.79 15.68 -24.91
CA GLU A 220 -18.40 16.96 -25.50
C GLU A 220 -18.12 18.01 -24.41
N THR A 221 -19.04 18.16 -23.45
CA THR A 221 -18.92 19.19 -22.41
C THR A 221 -18.17 18.72 -21.16
N GLY A 222 -18.02 17.41 -20.96
CA GLY A 222 -17.42 16.83 -19.75
C GLY A 222 -18.28 16.99 -18.48
N VAL A 223 -19.49 17.53 -18.60
CA VAL A 223 -20.39 17.80 -17.48
C VAL A 223 -20.94 16.49 -16.93
N GLU A 224 -20.84 16.33 -15.61
CA GLU A 224 -21.34 15.15 -14.91
C GLU A 224 -22.86 15.16 -14.78
N PRO A 225 -23.51 13.98 -14.71
CA PRO A 225 -24.94 13.89 -14.49
C PRO A 225 -25.33 14.54 -13.16
N THR A 226 -26.51 15.17 -13.14
CA THR A 226 -27.04 15.81 -11.95
C THR A 226 -27.24 14.79 -10.83
N ARG A 227 -27.30 15.26 -9.58
CA ARG A 227 -27.61 14.42 -8.42
C ARG A 227 -28.92 13.64 -8.59
N THR A 228 -29.93 14.26 -9.20
CA THR A 228 -31.22 13.62 -9.49
C THR A 228 -31.08 12.49 -10.50
N ASP A 229 -30.33 12.72 -11.59
CA ASP A 229 -30.08 11.73 -12.64
C ASP A 229 -29.29 10.55 -12.09
N THR A 230 -28.25 10.85 -11.30
CA THR A 230 -27.48 9.85 -10.57
C THR A 230 -28.39 9.04 -9.65
N LEU A 231 -29.24 9.68 -8.83
CA LEU A 231 -30.17 8.99 -7.94
C LEU A 231 -31.14 8.08 -8.71
N LYS A 232 -31.76 8.59 -9.78
CA LYS A 232 -32.65 7.83 -10.64
C LYS A 232 -31.92 6.60 -11.19
N LYS A 233 -30.74 6.76 -11.76
CA LYS A 233 -29.97 5.63 -12.30
C LYS A 233 -29.58 4.59 -11.25
N THR A 234 -29.39 5.01 -10.00
CA THR A 234 -28.83 4.19 -8.92
C THR A 234 -29.87 3.57 -7.98
N HIS A 235 -31.12 4.02 -8.05
CA HIS A 235 -32.23 3.60 -7.18
C HIS A 235 -33.56 3.40 -7.92
N PHE A 236 -33.62 3.60 -9.24
CA PHE A 236 -34.79 3.28 -10.06
C PHE A 236 -34.58 1.94 -10.77
N SER A 237 -35.56 1.05 -10.65
CA SER A 237 -35.55 -0.24 -11.32
C SER A 237 -36.29 -0.13 -12.65
N THR A 238 -35.54 -0.08 -13.76
CA THR A 238 -36.12 -0.06 -15.11
C THR A 238 -37.04 -1.24 -15.38
N LYS A 239 -36.70 -2.43 -14.86
CA LYS A 239 -37.52 -3.65 -14.99
C LYS A 239 -38.89 -3.56 -14.31
N LYS A 240 -38.98 -2.80 -13.21
CA LYS A 240 -40.21 -2.65 -12.43
C LYS A 240 -40.92 -1.32 -12.75
N ASN A 241 -40.27 -0.47 -13.55
CA ASN A 241 -40.63 0.91 -13.78
C ASN A 241 -40.96 1.69 -12.48
N ASP A 242 -40.25 1.40 -11.39
CA ASP A 242 -40.51 1.95 -10.06
C ASP A 242 -39.19 2.12 -9.28
N TRP A 243 -39.21 2.96 -8.25
CA TRP A 243 -38.11 3.09 -7.30
C TRP A 243 -37.93 1.77 -6.56
N VAL A 244 -36.66 1.40 -6.34
CA VAL A 244 -36.31 0.16 -5.62
C VAL A 244 -36.85 0.18 -4.20
N GLU A 245 -37.00 1.37 -3.62
CA GLU A 245 -37.59 1.57 -2.30
C GLU A 245 -38.80 2.52 -2.39
N LYS A 246 -39.94 2.09 -1.84
CA LYS A 246 -41.23 2.80 -1.92
C LYS A 246 -41.42 3.89 -0.88
N SER A 247 -40.43 4.17 -0.04
CA SER A 247 -40.58 5.21 0.98
C SER A 247 -40.63 6.57 0.30
N GLY A 248 -41.79 7.24 0.33
CA GLY A 248 -42.10 8.51 -0.36
C GLY A 248 -41.28 9.74 0.05
N ARG A 249 -40.11 9.57 0.69
CA ARG A 249 -39.19 10.65 1.04
C ARG A 249 -37.75 10.27 0.67
N LEU A 250 -37.34 10.64 -0.53
CA LEU A 250 -35.97 10.52 -1.02
C LEU A 250 -35.08 11.53 -0.28
N ARG A 251 -34.33 11.11 0.74
CA ARG A 251 -33.23 11.94 1.25
C ARG A 251 -32.15 11.98 0.17
N GLY A 252 -32.03 13.11 -0.51
CA GLY A 252 -31.08 13.25 -1.62
C GLY A 252 -29.66 12.82 -1.22
N CYS A 253 -28.90 12.31 -2.19
CA CYS A 253 -27.50 11.90 -2.06
C CYS A 253 -26.60 12.96 -1.40
N GLY A 254 -26.30 12.82 -0.11
CA GLY A 254 -25.24 13.63 0.49
C GLY A 254 -23.87 13.17 -0.02
N ASP A 255 -23.30 13.87 -1.02
CA ASP A 255 -21.97 14.44 -0.80
C ASP A 255 -22.17 15.61 0.17
N GLY A 256 -22.63 15.34 1.39
CA GLY A 256 -22.42 16.31 2.45
C GLY A 256 -20.91 16.44 2.55
N LEU A 257 -20.40 17.67 2.63
CA LEU A 257 -19.19 17.91 3.42
C LEU A 257 -19.33 17.01 4.64
N LYS A 258 -18.51 15.95 4.72
CA LYS A 258 -18.42 15.24 5.99
C LYS A 258 -18.09 16.35 6.97
N PRO A 259 -18.86 16.57 8.05
CA PRO A 259 -18.37 17.42 9.10
C PRO A 259 -16.95 16.93 9.39
N PRO A 260 -15.96 17.85 9.48
CA PRO A 260 -14.59 17.45 9.75
C PRO A 260 -14.64 16.46 10.91
N SER A 261 -14.02 15.30 10.71
CA SER A 261 -14.06 14.22 11.67
C SER A 261 -13.72 14.77 13.04
N LYS A 262 -14.64 14.71 14.01
CA LYS A 262 -14.33 15.10 15.40
C LYS A 262 -13.34 14.13 16.06
N LYS A 263 -12.93 13.05 15.38
CA LYS A 263 -12.01 12.05 15.92
C LYS A 263 -11.01 11.58 14.87
N GLY A 264 -9.74 11.88 15.11
CA GLY A 264 -8.60 11.21 14.51
C GLY A 264 -7.87 12.08 13.49
N PRO A 265 -6.53 12.12 13.52
CA PRO A 265 -5.76 12.88 12.56
C PRO A 265 -6.05 12.40 11.13
N ASN A 266 -6.01 13.34 10.20
CA ASN A 266 -6.06 13.02 8.78
C ASN A 266 -4.79 12.20 8.48
N ILE A 267 -4.94 10.95 8.03
CA ILE A 267 -3.81 10.05 7.69
C ILE A 267 -2.82 10.77 6.73
N SER A 268 -3.30 11.68 5.89
CA SER A 268 -2.44 12.55 5.06
C SER A 268 -1.57 13.48 5.89
N GLU A 269 -2.15 14.12 6.90
CA GLU A 269 -1.49 15.09 7.77
C GLU A 269 -0.55 14.40 8.77
N GLU A 270 -0.92 13.21 9.28
CA GLU A 270 0.01 12.35 10.04
C GLU A 270 1.21 11.94 9.19
N MET A 271 0.98 11.46 7.95
CA MET A 271 2.08 11.13 7.05
C MET A 271 2.91 12.37 6.68
N GLU A 272 2.30 13.53 6.54
CA GLU A 272 3.00 14.78 6.25
C GLU A 272 3.88 15.20 7.44
N LYS A 273 3.36 15.13 8.67
CA LYS A 273 4.13 15.39 9.91
C LYS A 273 5.27 14.39 10.09
N GLU A 274 5.02 13.10 9.88
CA GLU A 274 6.04 12.06 9.98
C GLU A 274 7.11 12.24 8.88
N ASN A 275 6.72 12.61 7.66
CA ASN A 275 7.66 12.93 6.58
C ASN A 275 8.47 14.21 6.87
N GLU A 276 7.86 15.22 7.49
CA GLU A 276 8.55 16.45 7.88
C GLU A 276 9.53 16.18 9.03
N GLU A 277 9.15 15.36 10.00
CA GLU A 277 10.01 14.92 11.09
C GLU A 277 11.18 14.08 10.56
N LEU A 278 10.94 13.16 9.62
CA LEU A 278 11.99 12.42 8.93
C LEU A 278 12.92 13.36 8.16
N ARG A 279 12.39 14.40 7.48
CA ARG A 279 13.22 15.42 6.81
C ARG A 279 14.08 16.20 7.79
N LYS A 280 13.53 16.60 8.95
CA LYS A 280 14.27 17.29 10.01
C LYS A 280 15.39 16.41 10.59
N LYS A 281 15.08 15.14 10.89
CA LYS A 281 16.08 14.15 11.33
C LYS A 281 17.18 13.96 10.29
N MET A 282 16.81 13.90 9.00
CA MET A 282 17.78 13.75 7.92
C MET A 282 18.65 15.00 7.75
N SER A 283 18.08 16.21 7.84
CA SER A 283 18.83 17.48 7.82
C SER A 283 19.83 17.57 8.97
N SER A 284 19.37 17.31 10.20
CA SER A 284 20.23 17.30 11.38
C SER A 284 21.34 16.26 11.27
N CYS A 285 21.07 15.09 10.68
CA CYS A 285 22.07 14.06 10.47
C CYS A 285 23.12 14.48 9.42
N ILE A 286 22.70 15.17 8.35
CA ILE A 286 23.61 15.74 7.34
C ILE A 286 24.51 16.81 7.97
N GLU A 287 23.93 17.76 8.71
CA GLU A 287 24.68 18.84 9.38
C GLU A 287 25.70 18.27 10.39
N ALA A 288 25.35 17.20 11.10
CA ALA A 288 26.26 16.52 12.01
C ALA A 288 27.42 15.83 11.26
N LEU A 289 27.14 15.21 10.10
CA LEU A 289 28.17 14.60 9.24
C LEU A 289 29.10 15.66 8.64
N GLU A 290 28.55 16.80 8.19
CA GLU A 290 29.34 17.93 7.69
C GLU A 290 30.24 18.52 8.78
N SER A 291 29.71 18.68 10.00
CA SER A 291 30.50 19.15 11.14
C SER A 291 31.62 18.18 11.52
N GLN A 292 31.37 16.87 11.42
CA GLN A 292 32.41 15.85 11.63
C GLN A 292 33.47 15.89 10.53
N ALA A 293 33.07 16.02 9.27
CA ALA A 293 34.00 16.14 8.13
C ALA A 293 34.89 17.38 8.26
N ASN A 294 34.30 18.54 8.58
CA ASN A 294 35.04 19.78 8.80
C ASN A 294 36.01 19.67 9.99
N SER A 295 35.60 19.01 11.08
CA SER A 295 36.46 18.77 12.23
C SER A 295 37.65 17.87 11.88
N GLN A 296 37.43 16.83 11.08
CA GLN A 296 38.49 15.96 10.57
C GLN A 296 39.44 16.73 9.65
N GLU A 297 38.92 17.60 8.79
CA GLU A 297 39.73 18.42 7.89
C GLU A 297 40.65 19.38 8.66
N VAL A 298 40.12 20.07 9.67
CA VAL A 298 40.92 20.96 10.54
C VAL A 298 41.99 20.16 11.28
N GLN A 299 41.66 18.99 11.83
CA GLN A 299 42.63 18.12 12.50
C GLN A 299 43.77 17.71 11.57
N VAL A 300 43.46 17.32 10.33
CA VAL A 300 44.47 16.97 9.32
C VAL A 300 45.33 18.17 8.98
N GLN A 301 44.73 19.35 8.79
CA GLN A 301 45.48 20.59 8.52
C GLN A 301 46.42 20.94 9.68
N THR A 302 45.96 20.84 10.94
CA THR A 302 46.80 21.08 12.12
C THR A 302 47.95 20.07 12.20
N GLN A 303 47.69 18.78 11.99
CA GLN A 303 48.74 17.75 11.97
C GLN A 303 49.78 18.01 10.88
N VAL A 304 49.35 18.41 9.67
CA VAL A 304 50.25 18.78 8.57
C VAL A 304 51.07 20.02 8.93
N GLN A 305 50.45 21.06 9.51
CA GLN A 305 51.16 22.27 9.95
C GLN A 305 52.19 21.97 11.04
N ASP A 306 51.85 21.16 12.03
CA ASP A 306 52.76 20.76 13.10
C ASP A 306 53.91 19.90 12.57
N TYR A 307 53.62 18.98 11.64
CA TYR A 307 54.65 18.21 10.94
C TYR A 307 55.62 19.11 10.17
N LEU A 308 55.10 20.09 9.41
CA LEU A 308 55.92 21.05 8.66
C LEU A 308 56.76 21.95 9.57
N LYS A 309 56.19 22.43 10.68
CA LYS A 309 56.92 23.23 11.69
C LYS A 309 58.06 22.45 12.33
N ASN A 310 57.84 21.16 12.63
CA ASN A 310 58.86 20.30 13.21
C ASN A 310 59.97 19.93 12.20
N GLN A 311 59.61 19.74 10.93
CA GLN A 311 60.57 19.36 9.88
C GLN A 311 61.40 20.57 9.37
N PHE A 312 60.84 21.78 9.38
CA PHE A 312 61.48 23.00 8.85
C PHE A 312 61.41 24.20 9.82
N PRO A 313 61.97 24.12 11.03
CA PRO A 313 61.83 25.16 12.06
C PRO A 313 62.43 26.52 11.67
N ALA A 314 63.53 26.53 10.90
CA ALA A 314 64.20 27.75 10.46
C ALA A 314 63.38 28.59 9.45
N PHE A 315 62.48 27.96 8.69
CA PHE A 315 61.60 28.64 7.73
C PHE A 315 60.52 29.46 8.45
N PHE A 316 59.94 28.91 9.53
CA PHE A 316 58.87 29.56 10.28
C PHE A 316 59.35 30.61 11.30
N GLN A 317 60.62 30.56 11.74
CA GLN A 317 61.21 31.58 12.63
C GLN A 317 61.46 32.92 11.92
N ASN A 318 61.70 32.93 10.61
CA ASN A 318 61.97 34.16 9.85
C ASN A 318 60.72 34.95 9.45
N LEU A 319 59.51 34.40 9.62
CA LEU A 319 58.25 35.05 9.27
C LEU A 319 57.60 35.85 10.42
N GLY A 320 58.04 35.66 11.67
CA GLY A 320 57.47 36.33 12.85
C GLY A 320 57.98 37.76 13.12
N GLY A 321 58.92 38.27 12.31
CA GLY A 321 59.67 39.51 12.59
C GLY A 321 59.42 40.71 11.67
N ALA A 322 58.54 40.60 10.66
CA ALA A 322 58.29 41.71 9.73
C ALA A 322 56.81 42.10 9.73
N GLY A 323 56.51 43.31 10.19
CA GLY A 323 55.18 43.90 10.12
C GLY A 323 54.72 44.23 8.69
N HIS A 324 53.39 44.37 8.57
CA HIS A 324 52.55 44.84 7.45
C HIS A 324 52.04 43.82 6.41
N PRO A 325 50.87 44.05 5.77
CA PRO A 325 49.60 44.68 6.18
C PRO A 325 48.41 43.68 6.15
N GLN A 326 47.23 44.12 6.61
CA GLN A 326 45.95 43.41 6.47
C GLN A 326 45.70 42.92 5.02
N ALA A 327 45.49 41.62 4.85
CA ALA A 327 44.84 41.07 3.67
C ALA A 327 43.37 40.79 4.02
N ASN A 328 42.47 41.60 3.47
CA ASN A 328 41.04 41.30 3.40
C ASN A 328 40.85 39.93 2.75
N VAL A 329 40.37 38.96 3.51
CA VAL A 329 39.74 37.77 2.96
C VAL A 329 38.25 38.08 2.87
N ILE A 330 37.81 38.35 1.65
CA ILE A 330 36.39 38.39 1.27
C ILE A 330 35.83 37.00 1.50
N VAL A 331 34.80 36.89 2.34
CA VAL A 331 33.85 35.77 2.36
C VAL A 331 32.55 36.26 1.75
#